data_AF-A0A260UYF3-F1
#
_entry.id   AF-A0A260UYF3-F1
#
_cell.length_a   1.000
_cell.length_b   1.000
_cell.length_c   1.000
_cell.angle_alpha   90.00
_cell.angle_beta   90.00
_cell.angle_gamma   90.00
#
_symmetry.space_group_name_H-M   'P 1'
#
loop_
_entity.id
_entity.type
_entity.pdbx_description
1 polymer ?
#
loop_
_entity_poly.entity_id
_entity_poly.type
_entity_poly.pdbx_seq_one_letter_code
_entity_poly.pdbx_strand_id
1 'polypeptide(L)'
;MIAGRVLCGLALIALTGCAATEPEPTVEAAVNVAPLSFPPPPPSVAPTDIPTPDEATAIFRTVFDWTAERGDRADALEGSAEENAAVFDSGGIVPEIVFDHVSTVAPDRVEATGTSQGQPTTIDFVVSDGRWKLERSTACAVTGAC
;
A
#
# COMPACT_ATOMS: atom_id res chain seq x y z
N MET A 1 -64.01 -16.55 -7.72
CA MET A 1 -63.78 -17.71 -8.59
C MET A 1 -62.31 -18.08 -8.51
N ILE A 2 -62.03 -19.24 -7.95
CA ILE A 2 -60.69 -19.82 -7.78
C ILE A 2 -60.53 -20.83 -8.92
N ALA A 3 -59.45 -20.73 -9.70
CA ALA A 3 -59.09 -21.72 -10.71
C ALA A 3 -57.73 -22.30 -10.33
N GLY A 4 -57.73 -23.58 -9.94
CA GLY A 4 -56.54 -24.37 -9.64
C GLY A 4 -56.32 -25.50 -10.65
N ARG A 5 -55.08 -25.97 -10.73
CA ARG A 5 -54.60 -27.30 -11.17
C ARG A 5 -53.23 -27.47 -10.47
N VAL A 6 -52.91 -28.35 -9.50
CA VAL A 6 -53.13 -29.82 -9.29
C VAL A 6 -52.48 -30.58 -10.46
N LEU A 7 -51.48 -31.47 -10.39
CA LEU A 7 -50.80 -32.40 -9.44
C LEU A 7 -49.38 -32.63 -10.06
N CYS A 8 -48.32 -33.18 -9.48
CA CYS A 8 -48.09 -34.47 -8.81
C CYS A 8 -46.55 -34.52 -8.65
N GLY A 9 -45.96 -34.87 -7.53
CA GLY A 9 -45.90 -36.27 -7.09
C GLY A 9 -44.49 -36.82 -7.34
N LEU A 10 -43.66 -36.76 -6.29
CA LEU A 10 -42.35 -37.42 -6.22
C LEU A 10 -42.48 -38.92 -6.52
N ALA A 11 -41.71 -39.42 -7.49
CA ALA A 11 -41.52 -40.85 -7.70
C ALA A 11 -40.03 -41.16 -7.81
N LEU A 12 -39.49 -41.73 -6.73
CA LEU A 12 -38.22 -42.44 -6.71
C LEU A 12 -38.42 -43.80 -7.41
N ILE A 13 -37.61 -44.10 -8.43
CA ILE A 13 -37.39 -45.46 -8.92
C ILE A 13 -35.89 -45.72 -8.89
N ALA A 14 -35.53 -46.76 -8.15
CA ALA A 14 -34.18 -47.28 -8.00
C ALA A 14 -33.84 -48.30 -9.11
N LEU A 15 -32.53 -48.54 -9.26
CA LEU A 15 -31.86 -49.83 -9.57
C LEU A 15 -30.96 -49.85 -10.83
N THR A 16 -29.66 -49.94 -10.53
CA THR A 16 -28.66 -50.91 -11.05
C THR A 16 -28.29 -50.93 -12.52
N GLY A 17 -27.01 -50.70 -12.80
CA GLY A 17 -26.34 -51.14 -14.03
C GLY A 17 -24.87 -50.69 -14.07
N CYS A 18 -23.96 -51.61 -13.79
CA CYS A 18 -22.51 -51.46 -13.89
C CYS A 18 -22.07 -51.53 -15.37
N ALA A 19 -21.20 -50.61 -15.82
CA ALA A 19 -19.95 -50.91 -16.54
C ALA A 19 -19.42 -49.73 -17.38
N ALA A 20 -18.09 -49.58 -17.29
CA ALA A 20 -17.15 -49.07 -18.29
C ALA A 20 -16.98 -47.54 -18.48
N THR A 21 -15.75 -47.08 -18.15
CA THR A 21 -14.87 -46.28 -19.03
C THR A 21 -15.36 -44.84 -19.29
N GLU A 22 -14.77 -43.74 -18.81
CA GLU A 22 -13.39 -43.24 -18.68
C GLU A 22 -13.40 -42.07 -17.65
N PRO A 23 -12.27 -41.66 -17.05
CA PRO A 23 -12.27 -40.48 -16.19
C PRO A 23 -12.34 -39.22 -17.05
N GLU A 24 -13.46 -38.51 -16.98
CA GLU A 24 -13.58 -37.13 -17.45
C GLU A 24 -12.54 -36.27 -16.71
N PRO A 25 -11.78 -35.40 -17.41
CA PRO A 25 -10.77 -34.59 -16.76
C PRO A 25 -11.47 -33.60 -15.82
N THR A 26 -11.24 -33.80 -14.52
CA THR A 26 -11.52 -32.83 -13.48
C THR A 26 -10.94 -31.49 -13.94
N VAL A 27 -11.81 -30.54 -14.26
CA VAL A 27 -11.40 -29.14 -14.34
C VAL A 27 -11.11 -28.73 -12.90
N GLU A 28 -9.90 -29.06 -12.44
CA GLU A 28 -9.27 -28.36 -11.34
C GLU A 28 -9.23 -26.91 -11.78
N ALA A 29 -10.16 -26.11 -11.27
CA ALA A 29 -10.04 -24.68 -11.28
C ALA A 29 -8.77 -24.38 -10.48
N ALA A 30 -7.63 -24.35 -11.18
CA ALA A 30 -6.41 -23.79 -10.69
C ALA A 30 -6.73 -22.33 -10.39
N VAL A 31 -7.12 -22.07 -9.15
CA VAL A 31 -7.07 -20.74 -8.58
C VAL A 31 -5.60 -20.39 -8.60
N ASN A 32 -5.18 -19.80 -9.71
CA ASN A 32 -3.88 -19.19 -9.86
C ASN A 32 -3.89 -17.97 -8.95
N VAL A 33 -3.65 -18.23 -7.65
CA VAL A 33 -3.28 -17.19 -6.69
C VAL A 33 -1.93 -16.71 -7.17
N ALA A 34 -1.95 -15.70 -8.05
CA ALA A 34 -0.75 -14.93 -8.31
C ALA A 34 -0.25 -14.46 -6.94
N PRO A 35 0.99 -14.76 -6.56
CA PRO A 35 1.56 -14.13 -5.37
C PRO A 35 1.53 -12.64 -5.63
N LEU A 36 0.70 -11.91 -4.87
CA LEU A 36 0.88 -10.48 -4.67
C LEU A 36 2.18 -10.35 -3.87
N SER A 37 3.31 -10.51 -4.55
CA SER A 37 4.61 -10.18 -4.00
C SER A 37 4.69 -8.66 -4.03
N PHE A 38 4.10 -8.02 -3.02
CA PHE A 38 4.44 -6.64 -2.73
C PHE A 38 5.95 -6.58 -2.49
N PRO A 39 6.64 -5.56 -3.00
CA PRO A 39 8.04 -5.35 -2.68
C PRO A 39 8.18 -5.32 -1.15
N PRO A 40 9.26 -5.88 -0.58
CA PRO A 40 9.48 -5.80 0.85
C PRO A 40 9.40 -4.33 1.30
N PRO A 41 8.81 -4.05 2.46
CA PRO A 41 8.70 -2.68 2.96
C PRO A 41 10.09 -2.06 2.98
N PRO A 42 10.22 -0.75 2.68
CA PRO A 42 11.50 -0.08 2.75
C PRO A 42 12.14 -0.30 4.12
N PRO A 43 13.48 -0.34 4.19
CA PRO A 43 14.16 -0.57 5.46
C PRO A 43 13.70 0.46 6.49
N SER A 44 13.15 -0.05 7.58
CA SER A 44 12.80 0.74 8.74
C SER A 44 14.10 1.23 9.38
N VAL A 45 14.43 2.52 9.22
CA VAL A 45 15.65 3.09 9.81
C VAL A 45 15.47 3.14 11.33
N ALA A 46 16.33 2.42 12.06
CA ALA A 46 16.33 2.43 13.51
C ALA A 46 16.63 3.86 14.02
N PRO A 47 15.97 4.32 15.10
CA PRO A 47 15.94 5.73 15.52
C PRO A 47 17.27 6.26 16.07
N THR A 48 18.30 5.41 16.18
CA THR A 48 19.63 5.79 16.67
C THR A 48 20.55 6.36 15.59
N ASP A 49 20.22 6.18 14.30
CA ASP A 49 21.03 6.66 13.19
C ASP A 49 20.28 7.74 12.41
N ILE A 50 20.96 8.83 12.08
CA ILE A 50 20.47 9.85 11.14
C ILE A 50 20.29 9.18 9.78
N PRO A 51 19.15 9.35 9.09
CA PRO A 51 18.94 8.72 7.80
C PRO A 51 19.97 9.24 6.79
N THR A 52 20.50 8.33 6.00
CA THR A 52 21.27 8.69 4.82
C THR A 52 20.39 9.39 3.77
N PRO A 53 20.97 10.14 2.81
CA PRO A 53 20.19 10.75 1.74
C PRO A 53 19.36 9.74 0.92
N ASP A 54 19.89 8.53 0.71
CA ASP A 54 19.18 7.43 0.03
C ASP A 54 17.98 6.94 0.84
N GLU A 55 18.12 6.80 2.16
CA GLU A 55 17.02 6.42 3.06
C GLU A 55 15.96 7.53 3.14
N ALA A 56 16.35 8.80 3.26
CA ALA A 56 15.43 9.93 3.21
C ALA A 56 14.66 9.96 1.88
N THR A 57 15.35 9.67 0.77
CA THR A 57 14.73 9.59 -0.55
C THR A 57 13.74 8.43 -0.62
N ALA A 58 14.07 7.28 -0.04
CA ALA A 58 13.19 6.12 0.02
C ALA A 58 11.92 6.42 0.85
N ILE A 59 12.05 7.00 2.04
CA ILE A 59 10.92 7.40 2.89
C ILE A 59 9.99 8.35 2.12
N PHE A 60 10.55 9.41 1.52
CA PHE A 60 9.77 10.36 0.72
C PHE A 60 9.02 9.67 -0.41
N ARG A 61 9.70 8.82 -1.19
CA ARG A 61 9.08 8.08 -2.28
C ARG A 61 7.97 7.16 -1.80
N THR A 62 8.17 6.44 -0.69
CA THR A 62 7.16 5.53 -0.14
C THR A 62 5.86 6.24 0.20
N VAL A 63 5.89 7.43 0.83
CA VAL A 63 4.67 8.18 1.15
C VAL A 63 3.81 8.45 -0.09
N PHE A 64 4.46 8.73 -1.21
CA PHE A 64 3.85 9.17 -2.46
C PHE A 64 3.71 8.08 -3.52
N ASP A 65 4.21 6.89 -3.25
CA ASP A 65 4.03 5.73 -4.11
C ASP A 65 2.61 5.19 -3.96
N TRP A 66 1.77 5.42 -4.96
CA TRP A 66 0.39 4.92 -4.99
C TRP A 66 0.33 3.39 -5.12
N THR A 67 1.42 2.75 -5.51
CA THR A 67 1.53 1.29 -5.60
C THR A 67 1.95 0.65 -4.27
N ALA A 68 2.50 1.42 -3.33
CA ALA A 68 2.83 0.95 -2.00
C ALA A 68 1.56 0.68 -1.17
N GLU A 69 1.65 -0.29 -0.25
CA GLU A 69 0.54 -0.59 0.65
C GLU A 69 0.23 0.63 1.52
N ARG A 70 -1.05 0.87 1.83
CA ARG A 70 -1.46 2.01 2.67
C ARG A 70 -0.78 1.97 4.05
N GLY A 71 -0.49 0.77 4.56
CA GLY A 71 0.29 0.55 5.78
C GLY A 71 1.71 1.10 5.67
N ASP A 72 2.44 0.76 4.61
CA ASP A 72 3.81 1.25 4.38
C ASP A 72 3.85 2.77 4.21
N ARG A 73 2.85 3.33 3.53
CA ARG A 73 2.69 4.79 3.34
C ARG A 73 2.43 5.50 4.67
N ALA A 74 1.59 4.91 5.54
CA ALA A 74 1.35 5.40 6.89
C ALA A 74 2.56 5.22 7.81
N ASP A 75 3.35 4.19 7.58
CA ASP A 75 4.56 3.93 8.34
C ASP A 75 5.68 4.93 8.04
N ALA A 76 5.70 5.46 6.82
CA ALA A 76 6.64 6.44 6.31
C ALA A 76 6.21 7.92 6.52
N LEU A 77 4.98 8.18 6.98
CA LEU A 77 4.44 9.52 7.20
C LEU A 77 4.11 9.75 8.68
N GLU A 78 4.44 10.93 9.20
CA GLU A 78 4.06 11.34 10.55
C GLU A 78 2.53 11.37 10.73
N GLY A 79 2.05 10.84 11.85
CA GLY A 79 0.62 10.76 12.19
C GLY A 79 -0.04 9.43 11.82
N SER A 80 -1.34 9.33 12.05
CA SER A 80 -2.12 8.11 11.80
C SER A 80 -2.53 7.99 10.32
N ALA A 81 -2.93 6.77 9.91
CA ALA A 81 -3.41 6.54 8.56
C ALA A 81 -4.74 7.27 8.28
N GLU A 82 -5.60 7.37 9.29
CA GLU A 82 -6.88 8.09 9.24
C GLU A 82 -6.66 9.59 9.11
N GLU A 83 -5.71 10.12 9.88
CA GLU A 83 -5.28 11.50 9.84
C GLU A 83 -4.75 11.91 8.47
N ASN A 84 -4.03 11.01 7.81
CA ASN A 84 -3.36 11.26 6.53
C ASN A 84 -4.15 10.79 5.30
N ALA A 85 -5.43 10.43 5.46
CA ALA A 85 -6.23 9.89 4.37
C ALA A 85 -6.28 10.84 3.15
N ALA A 86 -6.45 12.14 3.38
CA ALA A 86 -6.47 13.14 2.32
C ALA A 86 -5.16 13.21 1.53
N VAL A 87 -4.01 13.07 2.21
CA VAL A 87 -2.68 13.00 1.57
C VAL A 87 -2.60 11.76 0.68
N PHE A 88 -3.02 10.60 1.20
CA PHE A 88 -2.93 9.33 0.48
C PHE A 88 -3.83 9.25 -0.75
N ASP A 89 -4.96 9.95 -0.70
CA ASP A 89 -6.00 9.96 -1.73
C ASP A 89 -5.89 11.17 -2.68
N SER A 90 -4.93 12.08 -2.46
CA SER A 90 -4.78 13.33 -3.21
C SER A 90 -4.53 13.15 -4.72
N GLY A 91 -4.05 11.98 -5.15
CA GLY A 91 -3.79 11.67 -6.57
C GLY A 91 -2.84 12.64 -7.27
N GLY A 92 -2.13 13.48 -6.50
CA GLY A 92 -1.29 14.55 -7.01
C GLY A 92 -0.06 14.02 -7.74
N ILE A 93 0.41 14.78 -8.72
CA ILE A 93 1.72 14.53 -9.33
C ILE A 93 2.77 14.94 -8.31
N VAL A 94 3.40 13.96 -7.70
CA VAL A 94 4.45 14.21 -6.71
C VAL A 94 5.76 14.49 -7.43
N PRO A 95 6.46 15.56 -7.07
CA PRO A 95 7.77 15.86 -7.62
C PRO A 95 8.73 14.69 -7.42
N GLU A 96 9.50 14.35 -8.46
CA GLU A 96 10.68 13.51 -8.27
C GLU A 96 11.72 14.34 -7.50
N ILE A 97 12.14 13.82 -6.35
CA ILE A 97 13.18 14.41 -5.50
C ILE A 97 14.20 13.32 -5.21
N VAL A 98 15.48 13.68 -5.31
CA VAL A 98 16.61 12.90 -4.81
C VAL A 98 17.37 13.81 -3.87
N PHE A 99 17.54 13.36 -2.63
CA PHE A 99 18.33 14.10 -1.65
C PHE A 99 19.81 13.75 -1.81
N ASP A 100 20.66 14.77 -1.67
CA ASP A 100 22.12 14.62 -1.70
C ASP A 100 22.77 14.95 -0.35
N HIS A 101 22.00 15.55 0.57
CA HIS A 101 22.48 15.90 1.90
C HIS A 101 21.36 15.77 2.94
N VAL A 102 21.74 15.35 4.14
CA VAL A 102 20.87 15.30 5.33
C VAL A 102 21.62 15.92 6.50
N SER A 103 20.95 16.80 7.22
CA SER A 103 21.50 17.51 8.37
C SER A 103 20.56 17.44 9.58
N THR A 104 21.11 17.28 10.77
CA THR A 104 20.32 17.27 12.01
C THR A 104 19.99 18.69 12.44
N VAL A 105 18.70 18.99 12.59
CA VAL A 105 18.22 20.30 13.08
C VAL A 105 17.72 20.22 14.52
N ALA A 106 17.25 19.05 14.96
CA ALA A 106 16.92 18.74 16.35
C ALA A 106 17.16 17.23 16.63
N PRO A 107 17.17 16.78 17.90
CA PRO A 107 17.41 15.37 18.23
C PRO A 107 16.49 14.37 17.53
N ASP A 108 15.27 14.79 17.21
CA ASP A 108 14.19 14.02 16.58
C ASP A 108 13.79 14.59 15.22
N ARG A 109 14.62 15.47 14.62
CA ARG A 109 14.31 16.13 13.35
C ARG A 109 15.56 16.31 12.50
N VAL A 110 15.44 15.96 11.23
CA VAL A 110 16.45 16.22 10.22
C VAL A 110 15.86 16.94 9.02
N GLU A 111 16.72 17.72 8.37
CA GLU A 111 16.44 18.41 7.13
C GLU A 111 17.22 17.71 6.02
N ALA A 112 16.53 17.25 4.97
CA ALA A 112 17.16 16.72 3.77
C ALA A 112 17.07 17.74 2.64
N THR A 113 18.21 18.01 2.00
CA THR A 113 18.28 18.90 0.84
C THR A 113 18.60 18.10 -0.42
N GLY A 114 17.96 18.50 -1.52
CA GLY A 114 18.08 17.84 -2.80
C GLY A 114 17.66 18.74 -3.94
N THR A 115 17.42 18.12 -5.10
CA THR A 115 16.92 18.82 -6.27
C THR A 115 15.60 18.22 -6.73
N SER A 116 14.63 19.07 -7.03
CA SER A 116 13.39 18.69 -7.71
C SER A 116 13.18 19.55 -8.95
N GLN A 117 12.99 18.92 -10.12
CA GLN A 117 12.79 19.64 -11.40
C GLN A 117 13.87 20.72 -11.67
N GLY A 118 15.10 20.48 -11.24
CA GLY A 118 16.22 21.41 -11.38
C GLY A 118 16.26 22.55 -10.36
N GLN A 119 15.37 22.57 -9.37
CA GLN A 119 15.34 23.55 -8.28
C GLN A 119 15.77 22.93 -6.95
N PRO A 120 16.61 23.61 -6.14
CA PRO A 120 16.91 23.19 -4.79
C PRO A 120 15.63 23.03 -3.98
N THR A 121 15.52 21.93 -3.24
CA THR A 121 14.37 21.62 -2.39
C THR A 121 14.84 21.12 -1.04
N THR A 122 14.13 21.50 0.00
CA THR A 122 14.37 21.13 1.39
C THR A 122 13.13 20.45 1.93
N ILE A 123 13.31 19.30 2.59
CA ILE A 123 12.24 18.47 3.13
C ILE A 123 12.58 18.04 4.55
N ASP A 124 11.63 18.19 5.46
CA ASP A 124 11.76 17.84 6.86
C ASP A 124 11.33 16.40 7.15
N PHE A 125 12.12 15.71 7.97
CA PHE A 125 11.83 14.39 8.49
C PHE A 125 11.90 14.41 10.02
N VAL A 126 11.02 13.63 10.66
CA VAL A 126 10.88 13.57 12.11
C VAL A 126 10.92 12.14 12.61
N VAL A 127 11.37 11.94 13.84
CA VAL A 127 11.22 10.66 14.52
C VAL A 127 9.80 10.57 15.10
N SER A 128 9.02 9.62 14.62
CA SER A 128 7.71 9.25 15.19
C SER A 128 7.65 7.75 15.38
N ASP A 129 7.12 7.29 16.51
CA ASP A 129 7.03 5.86 16.85
C ASP A 129 8.39 5.13 16.79
N GLY A 130 9.47 5.85 17.10
CA GLY A 130 10.82 5.31 17.04
C GLY A 130 11.33 5.04 15.63
N ARG A 131 10.83 5.73 14.61
CA ARG A 131 11.31 5.63 13.23
C ARG A 131 11.33 7.00 12.57
N TRP A 132 12.25 7.20 11.62
CA TRP A 132 12.23 8.38 10.77
C TRP A 132 11.05 8.32 9.79
N LYS A 133 10.28 9.39 9.74
CA LYS A 133 9.12 9.58 8.88
C LYS A 133 9.18 10.95 8.22
N LEU A 134 8.51 11.09 7.08
CA LEU A 134 8.26 12.40 6.48
C LEU A 134 7.37 13.24 7.40
N GLU A 135 7.69 14.51 7.59
CA GLU A 135 6.84 15.41 8.37
C GLU A 135 5.49 15.64 7.66
N ARG A 136 4.39 15.59 8.41
CA ARG A 136 3.04 15.70 7.84
C ARG A 136 2.82 17.06 7.16
N SER A 137 3.31 18.13 7.75
CA SER A 137 3.23 19.49 7.19
C SER A 137 3.85 19.57 5.80
N THR A 138 4.95 18.86 5.57
CA THR A 138 5.61 18.78 4.27
C THR A 138 4.79 17.98 3.27
N ALA A 139 4.25 16.83 3.68
CA ALA A 139 3.39 16.04 2.79
C ALA A 139 2.12 16.79 2.36
N CYS A 140 1.55 17.53 3.30
CA CYS A 140 0.46 18.47 3.08
C CYS A 140 0.82 19.56 2.07
N ALA A 141 1.99 20.20 2.21
CA ALA A 141 2.44 21.24 1.29
C ALA A 141 2.68 20.71 -0.14
N VAL A 142 3.22 19.50 -0.27
CA VAL A 142 3.48 18.84 -1.55
C VAL A 142 2.19 18.45 -2.27
N THR A 143 1.22 17.90 -1.53
CA THR A 143 -0.04 17.38 -2.12
C THR A 143 -1.15 18.42 -2.21
N GLY A 144 -1.07 19.50 -1.43
CA GLY A 144 -2.17 20.44 -1.25
C GLY A 144 -3.34 19.87 -0.45
N ALA A 145 -3.16 18.76 0.27
CA ALA A 145 -4.20 18.06 0.99
C ALA A 145 -3.83 17.78 2.46
N CYS A 146 -4.72 18.16 3.37
CA CYS A 146 -4.81 17.77 4.78
C CYS A 146 -6.30 17.77 5.15
#